data_AF-A0A9J7KLI7-F1
#
_entry.id   AF-A0A9J7KLI7-F1
#
_cell.length_a   1.000
_cell.length_b   1.000
_cell.length_c   1.000
_cell.angle_alpha   90.00
_cell.angle_beta   90.00
_cell.angle_gamma   90.00
#
_symmetry.space_group_name_H-M   'P 1'
#
loop_
_entity.id
_entity.type
_entity.pdbx_description
1 polymer ?
#
loop_
_entity_poly.entity_id
_entity_poly.type
_entity_poly.pdbx_seq_one_letter_code
_entity_poly.pdbx_strand_id
1 'polypeptide(L)'
;MASRSAGTLITTHNATYTPPALMPGYKGHCPTIMFRYGDTYGNTTKKWFQDFRSVTLNNSQTQYSNGGSFPTSLSNDPALVLGNRSRTRDRWLAAPRVRLYNVHHDGKEWYNKFDKVSQEHREYYKDKTGTSKRVTYFHLPTKAEDSFRKLPPIGMGSRPESRTFSPNNSVSW
;
A
#
# COMPACT_ATOMS: atom_id res chain seq x y z
N MET A 1 13.03 27.26 -3.15
CA MET A 1 13.18 28.71 -2.91
C MET A 1 12.51 29.44 -4.06
N ALA A 2 11.34 30.04 -3.85
CA ALA A 2 10.63 30.75 -4.93
C ALA A 2 11.17 32.18 -5.06
N SER A 3 11.63 32.54 -6.26
CA SER A 3 12.13 33.87 -6.63
C SER A 3 11.01 34.90 -6.56
N ARG A 4 11.29 36.05 -5.91
CA ARG A 4 10.38 37.20 -5.81
C ARG A 4 10.76 38.24 -6.86
N SER A 5 10.16 38.16 -8.05
CA SER A 5 10.29 39.25 -9.04
C SER A 5 9.20 40.31 -8.84
N ALA A 6 9.51 41.53 -9.27
CA ALA A 6 8.64 42.69 -9.22
C ALA A 6 7.29 42.40 -9.90
N GLY A 7 6.18 42.63 -9.18
CA GLY A 7 4.81 42.35 -9.62
C GLY A 7 4.07 41.30 -8.79
N THR A 8 4.71 40.68 -7.79
CA THR A 8 4.02 39.73 -6.91
C THR A 8 3.08 40.49 -5.95
N LEU A 9 1.78 40.47 -6.24
CA LEU A 9 0.72 41.01 -5.38
C LEU A 9 0.70 40.25 -4.05
N ILE A 10 1.14 40.87 -2.96
CA ILE A 10 1.06 40.29 -1.61
C ILE A 10 -0.30 40.65 -1.01
N THR A 11 -1.25 39.72 -1.01
CA THR A 11 -2.54 39.88 -0.34
C THR A 11 -2.47 39.28 1.06
N THR A 12 -2.85 40.04 2.08
CA THR A 12 -2.88 39.58 3.49
C THR A 12 -4.02 38.61 3.80
N HIS A 13 -5.00 38.51 2.90
CA HIS A 13 -6.07 37.50 2.94
C HIS A 13 -5.75 36.37 1.95
N ASN A 14 -5.62 35.14 2.45
CA ASN A 14 -5.40 33.93 1.65
C ASN A 14 -6.70 33.47 0.96
N ALA A 15 -7.37 34.35 0.22
CA ALA A 15 -8.66 34.07 -0.43
C ALA A 15 -8.54 33.75 -1.93
N THR A 16 -7.33 33.61 -2.49
CA THR A 16 -7.14 33.93 -3.92
C THR A 16 -6.90 32.73 -4.85
N TYR A 17 -6.83 31.49 -4.35
CA TYR A 17 -6.90 30.32 -5.23
C TYR A 17 -7.38 29.06 -4.49
N THR A 18 -8.68 28.80 -4.53
CA THR A 18 -9.19 27.44 -4.27
C THR A 18 -9.08 26.67 -5.57
N PRO A 19 -8.34 25.54 -5.63
CA PRO A 19 -8.27 24.76 -6.85
C PRO A 19 -9.69 24.35 -7.25
N PRO A 20 -10.07 24.38 -8.54
CA PRO A 20 -11.44 24.10 -8.99
C PRO A 20 -12.00 22.75 -8.48
N ALA A 21 -11.13 21.77 -8.21
CA ALA A 21 -11.51 20.49 -7.62
C ALA A 21 -12.01 20.57 -6.15
N LEU A 22 -11.61 21.62 -5.42
CA LEU A 22 -12.02 21.89 -4.04
C LEU A 22 -13.05 23.02 -3.95
N MET A 23 -13.41 23.66 -5.07
CA MET A 23 -14.47 24.66 -5.07
C MET A 23 -15.82 23.94 -4.88
N PRO A 24 -16.60 24.30 -3.85
CA PRO A 24 -17.93 23.76 -3.70
C PRO A 24 -18.77 24.12 -4.93
N GLY A 25 -19.45 23.12 -5.51
CA GLY A 25 -20.34 23.33 -6.66
C GLY A 25 -21.58 24.17 -6.36
N TYR A 26 -21.74 24.61 -5.11
CA TYR A 26 -22.84 25.42 -4.62
C TYR A 26 -22.29 26.66 -3.91
N LYS A 27 -22.61 27.85 -4.44
CA LYS A 27 -22.17 29.15 -3.89
C LYS A 27 -23.31 29.89 -3.14
N GLY A 28 -24.44 29.21 -2.92
CA GLY A 28 -25.68 29.83 -2.41
C GLY A 28 -26.80 29.83 -3.45
N HIS A 29 -27.78 30.72 -3.27
CA HIS A 29 -28.98 30.77 -4.10
C HIS A 29 -28.65 30.81 -5.60
N CYS A 30 -29.21 29.86 -6.36
CA CYS A 30 -29.12 29.81 -7.81
C CYS A 30 -30.43 30.34 -8.40
N PRO A 31 -30.47 31.56 -8.97
CA PRO A 31 -31.66 32.09 -9.62
C PRO A 31 -32.14 31.12 -10.69
N THR A 32 -33.46 31.04 -10.88
CA THR A 32 -34.13 30.19 -11.88
C THR A 32 -34.09 28.67 -11.66
N ILE A 33 -33.47 28.19 -10.57
CA ILE A 33 -33.41 26.74 -10.29
C ILE A 33 -34.79 26.10 -10.16
N MET A 34 -35.79 26.84 -9.65
CA MET A 34 -37.17 26.39 -9.52
C MET A 34 -37.87 26.13 -10.86
N PHE A 35 -37.39 26.76 -11.94
CA PHE A 35 -37.93 26.59 -13.28
C PHE A 35 -37.16 25.54 -14.09
N ARG A 36 -36.06 24.99 -13.55
CA ARG A 36 -35.30 23.91 -14.17
C ARG A 36 -35.73 22.56 -13.59
N TYR A 37 -36.20 21.69 -14.47
CA TYR A 37 -36.62 20.33 -14.14
C TYR A 37 -35.86 19.33 -15.02
N GLY A 38 -35.86 18.05 -14.61
CA GLY A 38 -35.19 16.97 -15.35
C GLY A 38 -33.73 16.71 -14.97
N ASP A 39 -33.15 17.54 -14.09
CA ASP A 39 -31.79 17.36 -13.55
C ASP A 39 -31.81 17.31 -12.01
N THR A 40 -30.78 16.71 -11.42
CA THR A 40 -30.61 16.74 -9.96
C THR A 40 -30.22 18.14 -9.48
N TYR A 41 -30.61 18.48 -8.25
CA TYR A 41 -30.22 19.75 -7.61
C TYR A 41 -28.69 19.96 -7.62
N GLY A 42 -27.92 18.89 -7.39
CA GLY A 42 -26.46 18.97 -7.45
C GLY A 42 -25.90 19.26 -8.85
N ASN A 43 -26.53 18.75 -9.92
CA ASN A 43 -26.09 19.02 -11.29
C ASN A 43 -26.47 20.44 -11.74
N THR A 44 -27.69 20.87 -11.41
CA THR A 44 -28.18 22.22 -11.77
C THR A 44 -27.35 23.32 -11.11
N THR A 45 -27.04 23.18 -9.81
CA THR A 45 -26.20 24.13 -9.06
C THR A 45 -24.75 24.16 -9.59
N LYS A 46 -24.16 23.00 -9.87
CA LYS A 46 -22.83 22.91 -10.50
C LYS A 46 -22.79 23.60 -11.86
N LYS A 47 -23.81 23.41 -12.70
CA LYS A 47 -23.90 24.04 -14.02
C LYS A 47 -23.97 25.55 -13.89
N TRP A 48 -24.87 26.03 -13.03
CA TRP A 48 -25.01 27.45 -12.74
C TRP A 48 -23.69 28.08 -12.29
N PHE A 49 -22.94 27.41 -11.42
CA PHE A 49 -21.64 27.90 -10.97
C PHE A 49 -20.62 28.00 -12.12
N GLN A 50 -20.58 27.02 -13.02
CA GLN A 50 -19.71 27.06 -14.20
C GLN A 50 -20.09 28.20 -15.15
N ASP A 51 -21.38 28.40 -15.39
CA ASP A 51 -21.91 29.51 -16.21
C ASP A 51 -21.58 30.86 -15.58
N PHE A 52 -21.78 31.01 -14.26
CA PHE A 52 -21.41 32.22 -13.53
C PHE A 52 -19.90 32.51 -13.62
N ARG A 53 -19.07 31.47 -13.45
CA ARG A 53 -17.61 31.60 -13.53
C ARG A 53 -17.16 32.00 -14.92
N SER A 54 -17.70 31.38 -15.99
CA SER A 54 -17.33 31.70 -17.37
C SER A 54 -17.72 33.13 -17.74
N VAL A 55 -18.93 33.57 -17.39
CA VAL A 55 -19.37 34.96 -17.60
C VAL A 55 -18.50 35.95 -16.83
N THR A 56 -18.15 35.64 -15.58
CA THR A 56 -17.29 36.51 -14.76
C THR A 56 -15.89 36.64 -15.36
N LEU A 57 -15.29 35.52 -15.80
CA LEU A 57 -13.95 35.51 -16.38
C LEU A 57 -13.90 36.24 -17.73
N ASN A 58 -14.88 36.00 -18.61
CA ASN A 58 -14.99 36.66 -19.91
C ASN A 58 -15.13 38.18 -19.79
N ASN A 59 -15.81 38.67 -18.75
CA ASN A 59 -15.97 40.11 -18.49
C ASN A 59 -14.84 40.72 -17.66
N SER A 60 -13.93 39.92 -17.12
CA SER A 60 -12.85 40.43 -16.29
C SER A 60 -11.73 41.01 -17.15
N GLN A 61 -11.25 42.21 -16.83
CA GLN A 61 -10.07 42.82 -17.46
C GLN A 61 -8.74 42.34 -16.86
N THR A 62 -8.78 41.37 -15.94
CA THR A 62 -7.58 40.87 -15.28
C THR A 62 -6.72 40.06 -16.23
N GLN A 63 -5.40 40.03 -16.04
CA GLN A 63 -4.49 39.16 -16.79
C GLN A 63 -4.82 37.66 -16.63
N TYR A 64 -5.62 37.32 -15.61
CA TYR A 64 -6.13 35.97 -15.34
C TYR A 64 -7.55 35.74 -15.89
N SER A 65 -8.04 36.59 -16.80
CA SER A 65 -9.34 36.42 -17.47
C SER A 65 -9.43 35.11 -18.25
N ASN A 66 -8.31 34.65 -18.81
CA ASN A 66 -8.16 33.35 -19.45
C ASN A 66 -7.83 32.22 -18.44
N GLY A 67 -7.87 32.51 -17.14
CA GLY A 67 -7.37 31.70 -16.05
C GLY A 67 -8.24 30.47 -15.74
N GLY A 68 -7.88 29.35 -16.36
CA GLY A 68 -8.18 28.01 -15.86
C GLY A 68 -9.54 27.48 -16.30
N SER A 69 -9.57 27.01 -17.55
CA SER A 69 -10.64 26.18 -18.10
C SER A 69 -10.47 24.74 -17.57
N PHE A 70 -11.07 24.46 -16.41
CA PHE A 70 -11.03 23.10 -15.85
C PHE A 70 -11.97 22.21 -16.67
N PRO A 71 -11.51 21.02 -17.11
CA PRO A 71 -12.35 20.15 -17.92
C PRO A 71 -13.63 19.77 -17.16
N THR A 72 -14.78 20.07 -17.74
CA THR A 72 -16.11 19.85 -17.14
C THR A 72 -17.09 19.39 -18.20
N SER A 73 -17.98 18.45 -17.86
CA SER A 73 -19.08 18.02 -18.74
C SER A 73 -20.21 19.03 -18.85
N LEU A 74 -20.17 20.09 -18.05
CA LEU A 74 -21.23 21.10 -17.97
C LEU A 74 -20.96 22.34 -18.85
N SER A 75 -19.83 22.37 -19.57
CA SER A 75 -19.50 23.44 -20.52
C SER A 75 -20.07 23.16 -21.91
N ASN A 76 -20.39 24.22 -22.64
CA ASN A 76 -20.75 24.16 -24.06
C ASN A 76 -19.51 24.07 -24.97
N ASP A 77 -18.30 24.26 -24.43
CA ASP A 77 -17.04 24.10 -25.18
C ASP A 77 -16.67 22.61 -25.31
N PRO A 78 -16.62 22.05 -26.54
CA PRO A 78 -16.29 20.64 -26.75
C PRO A 78 -14.89 20.28 -26.24
N ALA A 79 -13.93 21.21 -26.23
CA ALA A 79 -12.57 20.93 -25.75
C ALA A 79 -12.56 20.59 -24.26
N LEU A 80 -13.36 21.29 -23.44
CA LEU A 80 -13.48 21.04 -22.00
C LEU A 80 -14.24 19.76 -21.69
N VAL A 81 -15.26 19.45 -22.49
CA VAL A 81 -16.03 18.20 -22.36
C VAL A 81 -15.15 17.00 -22.69
N LEU A 82 -14.39 17.06 -23.79
CA LEU A 82 -13.44 16.02 -24.18
C LEU A 82 -12.32 15.86 -23.15
N GLY A 83 -11.79 16.97 -22.63
CA GLY A 83 -10.80 16.93 -21.55
C GLY A 83 -11.31 16.30 -20.26
N ASN A 84 -12.61 16.41 -19.95
CA ASN A 84 -13.19 15.76 -18.76
C ASN A 84 -13.35 14.26 -18.98
N ARG A 85 -13.75 13.86 -20.19
CA ARG A 85 -13.93 12.46 -20.58
C ARG A 85 -12.61 11.69 -20.50
N SER A 86 -11.53 12.26 -21.01
CA SER A 86 -10.21 11.62 -20.99
C SER A 86 -9.71 11.37 -19.56
N ARG A 87 -9.97 12.29 -18.63
CA ARG A 87 -9.56 12.20 -17.22
C ARG A 87 -10.38 11.22 -16.39
N THR A 88 -11.57 10.84 -16.85
CA THR A 88 -12.54 10.02 -16.09
C THR A 88 -12.73 8.65 -16.72
N ARG A 89 -13.33 8.56 -17.91
CA ARG A 89 -13.62 7.29 -18.58
C ARG A 89 -12.35 6.71 -19.21
N ASP A 90 -11.60 7.52 -19.94
CA ASP A 90 -10.46 6.99 -20.71
C ASP A 90 -9.27 6.64 -19.80
N ARG A 91 -9.25 7.15 -18.56
CA ARG A 91 -8.34 6.69 -17.51
C ARG A 91 -8.36 5.17 -17.36
N TRP A 92 -9.54 4.56 -17.46
CA TRP A 92 -9.69 3.12 -17.32
C TRP A 92 -9.27 2.35 -18.57
N LEU A 93 -9.30 2.98 -19.75
CA LEU A 93 -8.78 2.41 -20.99
C LEU A 93 -7.25 2.28 -20.94
N ALA A 94 -6.58 3.22 -20.27
CA ALA A 94 -5.13 3.22 -20.08
C ALA A 94 -4.69 2.57 -18.75
N ALA A 95 -5.60 1.96 -17.99
CA ALA A 95 -5.25 1.37 -16.71
C ALA A 95 -4.30 0.17 -16.92
N PRO A 96 -3.14 0.12 -16.22
CA PRO A 96 -2.23 -1.01 -16.35
C PRO A 96 -2.92 -2.28 -15.86
N ARG A 97 -2.91 -3.33 -16.69
CA ARG A 97 -3.46 -4.63 -16.31
C ARG A 97 -2.45 -5.39 -15.47
N VAL A 98 -2.47 -5.17 -14.17
CA VAL A 98 -1.60 -5.88 -13.22
C VAL A 98 -2.20 -7.26 -12.92
N ARG A 99 -1.36 -8.30 -12.93
CA ARG A 99 -1.69 -9.64 -12.40
C ARG A 99 -0.92 -9.84 -11.11
N LEU A 100 -1.63 -10.18 -10.03
CA LEU A 100 -1.01 -10.58 -8.77
C LEU A 100 -0.67 -12.06 -8.85
N TYR A 101 0.57 -12.42 -8.54
CA TYR A 101 1.02 -13.81 -8.46
C TYR A 101 1.30 -14.14 -7.00
N ASN A 102 1.01 -15.38 -6.59
CA ASN A 102 1.35 -15.87 -5.24
C ASN A 102 2.86 -16.11 -5.06
N VAL A 103 3.64 -16.01 -6.15
CA VAL A 103 5.09 -16.20 -6.15
C VAL A 103 5.75 -14.90 -6.57
N HIS A 104 6.67 -14.42 -5.73
CA HIS A 104 7.52 -13.29 -6.05
C HIS A 104 8.67 -13.75 -6.96
N HIS A 105 8.47 -13.60 -8.28
CA HIS A 105 9.46 -14.01 -9.28
C HIS A 105 10.79 -13.26 -9.13
N ASP A 106 10.74 -11.95 -8.89
CA ASP A 106 11.94 -11.10 -8.78
C ASP A 106 12.76 -11.35 -7.50
N GLY A 107 12.12 -11.87 -6.45
CA GLY A 107 12.75 -12.13 -5.15
C GLY A 107 13.31 -13.55 -4.99
N LYS A 108 13.01 -14.47 -5.91
CA LYS A 108 13.34 -15.89 -5.78
C LYS A 108 14.84 -16.14 -5.61
N GLU A 109 15.66 -15.43 -6.39
CA GLU A 109 17.12 -15.52 -6.32
C GLU A 109 17.66 -15.07 -4.97
N TRP A 110 17.07 -14.03 -4.39
CA TRP A 110 17.46 -13.53 -3.07
C TRP A 110 17.18 -14.56 -1.97
N TYR A 111 16.00 -15.18 -1.98
CA TYR A 111 15.64 -16.23 -1.00
C TYR A 111 16.58 -17.43 -1.09
N ASN A 112 16.88 -17.89 -2.30
CA ASN A 112 17.80 -19.01 -2.52
C ASN A 112 19.21 -18.69 -2.00
N LYS A 113 19.69 -17.46 -2.27
CA LYS A 113 20.99 -17.00 -1.79
C LYS A 113 21.04 -16.92 -0.27
N PHE A 114 20.00 -16.34 0.34
CA PHE A 114 19.92 -16.22 1.80
C PHE A 114 19.88 -17.58 2.49
N ASP A 115 19.08 -18.52 1.97
CA ASP A 115 19.02 -19.88 2.50
C ASP A 115 20.39 -20.58 2.37
N LYS A 116 21.04 -20.49 1.21
CA LYS A 116 22.39 -21.03 1.00
C LYS A 116 23.39 -20.53 2.05
N VAL A 117 23.48 -19.21 2.24
CA VAL A 117 24.37 -18.58 3.23
C VAL A 117 24.02 -19.04 4.65
N SER A 118 22.73 -19.16 4.96
CA SER A 118 22.26 -19.65 6.27
C SER A 118 22.67 -21.10 6.53
N GLN A 119 22.60 -21.96 5.50
CA GLN A 119 23.07 -23.34 5.60
C GLN A 119 24.58 -23.40 5.77
N GLU A 120 25.36 -22.67 4.96
CA GLU A 120 26.82 -22.60 5.09
C GLU A 120 27.26 -22.18 6.50
N HIS A 121 26.58 -21.17 7.07
CA HIS A 121 26.82 -20.75 8.45
C HIS A 121 26.48 -21.86 9.45
N ARG A 122 25.34 -22.56 9.28
CA ARG A 122 24.98 -23.72 10.12
C ARG A 122 26.04 -24.82 10.04
N GLU A 123 26.65 -25.05 8.87
CA GLU A 123 27.71 -26.04 8.72
C GLU A 123 29.01 -25.64 9.41
N TYR A 124 29.33 -24.35 9.42
CA TYR A 124 30.54 -23.84 10.08
C TYR A 124 30.55 -24.14 11.59
N TYR A 125 29.40 -24.05 12.26
CA TYR A 125 29.26 -24.37 13.69
C TYR A 125 29.08 -25.85 14.00
N LYS A 126 29.06 -26.73 12.99
CA LYS A 126 29.11 -28.17 13.25
C LYS A 126 30.45 -28.50 13.92
N ASP A 127 30.41 -29.41 14.89
CA ASP A 127 31.63 -29.87 15.54
C ASP A 127 32.53 -30.59 14.53
N LYS A 128 33.77 -30.10 14.39
CA LYS A 128 34.80 -30.66 13.50
C LYS A 128 35.68 -31.69 14.21
N THR A 129 35.66 -31.71 15.54
CA THR A 129 36.54 -32.56 16.35
C THR A 129 35.97 -33.97 16.57
N GLY A 130 34.67 -34.16 16.29
CA GLY A 130 33.98 -35.44 16.49
C GLY A 130 33.74 -35.80 17.95
N THR A 131 34.03 -34.88 18.88
CA THR A 131 33.96 -35.11 20.33
C THR A 131 32.54 -34.88 20.86
N SER A 132 31.78 -33.99 20.22
CA SER A 132 30.42 -33.64 20.61
C SER A 132 29.41 -34.62 20.01
N LYS A 133 28.71 -35.35 20.88
CA LYS A 133 27.65 -36.27 20.47
C LYS A 133 26.47 -35.48 19.95
N ARG A 134 26.03 -35.78 18.71
CA ARG A 134 24.83 -35.18 18.13
C ARG A 134 23.61 -35.49 19.01
N VAL A 135 22.96 -34.44 19.51
CA VAL A 135 21.71 -34.57 20.24
C VAL A 135 20.61 -34.94 19.24
N THR A 136 20.01 -36.13 19.40
CA THR A 136 19.01 -36.68 18.46
C THR A 136 17.68 -35.94 18.51
N TYR A 137 17.35 -35.31 19.64
CA TYR A 137 16.15 -34.51 19.81
C TYR A 137 16.38 -33.43 20.87
N PHE A 138 15.88 -32.22 20.61
CA PHE A 138 15.91 -31.14 21.58
C PHE A 138 14.69 -31.26 22.49
N HIS A 139 14.90 -31.24 23.80
CA HIS A 139 13.83 -31.03 24.76
C HIS A 139 13.49 -29.55 24.80
N LEU A 140 12.23 -29.22 24.52
CA LEU A 140 11.73 -27.87 24.79
C LEU A 140 11.80 -27.63 26.30
N PRO A 141 12.36 -26.49 26.75
CA PRO A 141 12.40 -26.18 28.17
C PRO A 141 10.97 -26.09 28.68
N THR A 142 10.61 -27.01 29.57
CA THR A 142 9.34 -27.02 30.29
C THR A 142 9.59 -26.63 31.74
N LYS A 143 8.54 -26.26 32.46
CA LYS A 143 8.68 -25.97 33.90
C LYS A 143 9.23 -27.21 34.60
N ALA A 144 10.11 -26.98 35.58
CA ALA A 144 10.83 -28.06 36.27
C ALA A 144 9.88 -29.13 36.82
N GLU A 145 8.76 -28.72 37.41
CA GLU A 145 7.70 -29.58 37.92
C GLU A 145 7.17 -30.57 36.88
N ASP A 146 6.95 -30.11 35.63
CA ASP A 146 6.41 -30.93 34.55
C ASP A 146 7.45 -31.91 33.99
N SER A 147 8.73 -31.55 34.08
CA SER A 147 9.84 -32.44 33.71
C SER A 147 10.00 -33.57 34.74
N PHE A 148 9.95 -33.26 36.04
CA PHE A 148 10.09 -34.27 37.10
C PHE A 148 8.92 -35.27 37.13
N ARG A 149 7.72 -34.84 36.74
CA ARG A 149 6.53 -35.72 36.64
C ARG A 149 6.65 -36.80 35.57
N LYS A 150 7.51 -36.62 34.55
CA LYS A 150 7.71 -37.57 33.45
C LYS A 150 8.80 -38.60 33.71
N LEU A 151 9.61 -38.42 34.76
CA LEU A 151 10.63 -39.39 35.13
C LEU A 151 9.97 -40.53 35.90
N PRO A 152 10.40 -41.80 35.67
CA PRO A 152 9.90 -42.91 36.45
C PRO A 152 10.19 -42.67 37.94
N PRO A 153 9.31 -43.13 38.86
CA PRO A 153 9.53 -42.95 40.28
C PRO A 153 10.91 -43.50 40.67
N ILE A 154 11.69 -42.73 41.44
CA ILE A 154 12.91 -43.24 42.05
C ILE A 154 12.48 -44.25 43.12
N GLY A 155 12.26 -45.48 42.67
CA GLY A 155 12.04 -46.64 43.51
C GLY A 155 13.39 -47.30 43.80
N MET A 156 13.69 -47.48 45.07
CA MET A 156 14.72 -48.43 45.53
C MET A 156 14.42 -49.79 44.91
N GLY A 157 15.19 -50.21 43.91
CA GLY A 157 14.95 -51.46 43.17
C GLY A 157 16.23 -51.90 42.46
N SER A 158 16.62 -53.14 42.71
CA SER A 158 17.90 -53.81 42.41
C SER A 158 18.55 -53.52 41.05
N ARG A 159 19.86 -53.29 41.11
CA ARG A 159 20.83 -53.18 39.99
C ARG A 159 20.66 -54.35 39.00
N PRO A 160 20.29 -54.13 37.73
CA PRO A 160 20.27 -55.22 36.76
C PRO A 160 21.70 -55.47 36.25
N GLU A 161 22.08 -56.74 36.29
CA GLU A 161 23.34 -57.30 35.81
C GLU A 161 23.62 -56.95 34.34
N SER A 162 24.91 -56.94 34.01
CA SER A 162 25.47 -56.67 32.69
C SER A 162 24.75 -57.40 31.56
N ARG A 163 23.98 -56.67 30.75
CA ARG A 163 23.58 -57.15 29.42
C ARG A 163 24.70 -56.86 28.43
N THR A 164 25.34 -57.94 28.00
CA THR A 164 26.31 -57.96 26.90
C THR A 164 25.67 -57.43 25.61
N PHE A 165 26.38 -56.54 24.93
CA PHE A 165 25.96 -55.96 23.65
C PHE A 165 26.19 -56.99 22.54
N SER A 166 25.13 -57.46 21.88
CA SER A 166 25.25 -58.27 20.66
C SER A 166 25.40 -57.34 19.45
N PRO A 167 26.50 -57.41 18.70
CA PRO A 167 26.76 -56.48 17.59
C PRO A 167 26.26 -57.11 16.30
N ASN A 168 25.07 -56.76 15.84
CA ASN A 168 24.69 -56.98 14.45
C ASN A 168 23.54 -56.06 14.07
N ASN A 169 23.87 -54.92 13.46
CA ASN A 169 23.10 -54.49 12.29
C ASN A 169 23.98 -53.61 11.39
N SER A 170 24.44 -54.20 10.30
CA SER A 170 25.06 -53.54 9.16
C SER A 170 24.00 -52.73 8.41
N VAL A 171 24.29 -51.46 8.11
CA VAL A 171 23.53 -50.69 7.12
C VAL A 171 24.50 -50.21 6.05
N SER A 172 24.22 -50.64 4.83
CA SER A 172 24.89 -50.30 3.57
C SER A 172 24.64 -48.85 3.14
N TRP A 173 25.62 -48.30 2.42
CA TRP A 173 25.73 -46.92 1.91
C TRP A 173 24.57 -46.44 1.05
#